data_AF-S7I633-F1
#
_entry.id   AF-S7I633-F1
#
_cell.length_a   1.000
_cell.length_b   1.000
_cell.length_c   1.000
_cell.angle_alpha   90.00
_cell.angle_beta   90.00
_cell.angle_gamma   90.00
#
_symmetry.space_group_name_H-M   'P 1'
#
loop_
_entity.id
_entity.type
_entity.pdbx_description
1 polymer ?
#
loop_
_entity_poly.entity_id
_entity_poly.type
_entity_poly.pdbx_seq_one_letter_code
_entity_poly.pdbx_strand_id
1 'polypeptide(L)'
;MLDLETMGNTSNAAIVSIGAVVFDPATGSLGADFEQVINLNSSAYYGDLDASTVTWWLTQSEEARAIFQRDTPKSTLKDSLLELNQWLADLGDAKEIQVWGNGSGFDNVILTNAYKAVRIKPNFSHWNDRDVRTIVEMGRSILGINPKETMEREGTHHSALDDAKFQAKYISAIWTRFQQVQEWAVTSGVVE
;
A
#
# COMPACT_ATOMS: atom_id res chain seq x y z
N MET A 1 1.52 -4.77 3.35
CA MET A 1 1.79 -3.47 2.72
C MET A 1 0.79 -3.28 1.60
N LEU A 2 0.08 -2.16 1.58
CA LEU A 2 -0.94 -1.78 0.60
C LEU A 2 -0.49 -0.51 -0.10
N ASP A 3 -0.71 -0.46 -1.41
CA ASP A 3 -0.59 0.75 -2.21
C ASP A 3 -1.74 0.79 -3.23
N LEU A 4 -2.25 1.99 -3.50
CA LEU A 4 -3.37 2.22 -4.42
C LEU A 4 -2.97 3.23 -5.48
N GLU A 5 -3.30 2.88 -6.73
CA GLU A 5 -3.35 3.87 -7.79
C GLU A 5 -4.77 4.36 -7.96
N THR A 6 -4.95 5.68 -7.99
CA THR A 6 -6.27 6.31 -7.95
C THR A 6 -6.42 7.44 -8.97
N MET A 7 -7.66 7.84 -9.24
CA MET A 7 -8.02 8.95 -10.13
C MET A 7 -8.42 10.22 -9.37
N GLY A 8 -8.07 10.31 -8.10
CA GLY A 8 -8.36 11.47 -7.25
C GLY A 8 -7.45 11.54 -6.04
N ASN A 9 -7.58 12.60 -5.25
CA ASN A 9 -6.84 12.77 -4.00
C ASN A 9 -7.76 12.93 -2.77
N THR A 10 -9.06 12.71 -2.96
CA THR A 10 -10.05 12.70 -1.88
C THR A 10 -10.20 11.29 -1.29
N SER A 11 -10.85 11.21 -0.12
CA SER A 11 -11.08 9.93 0.57
C SER A 11 -12.01 8.96 -0.17
N ASN A 12 -12.69 9.40 -1.23
CA ASN A 12 -13.55 8.55 -2.07
C ASN A 12 -12.99 8.38 -3.49
N ALA A 13 -11.70 8.63 -3.72
CA ALA A 13 -11.10 8.56 -5.05
C ALA A 13 -11.34 7.18 -5.71
N ALA A 14 -11.68 7.20 -6.99
CA ALA A 14 -11.82 5.98 -7.78
C ALA A 14 -10.47 5.27 -7.89
N ILE A 15 -10.42 4.01 -7.45
CA ILE A 15 -9.24 3.14 -7.48
C ILE A 15 -9.11 2.51 -8.87
N VAL A 16 -7.92 2.55 -9.46
CA VAL A 16 -7.59 1.96 -10.77
C VAL A 16 -6.60 0.80 -10.68
N SER A 17 -5.84 0.71 -9.59
CA SER A 17 -5.05 -0.48 -9.27
C SER A 17 -4.94 -0.66 -7.75
N ILE A 18 -4.92 -1.92 -7.31
CA ILE A 18 -4.63 -2.32 -5.93
C ILE A 18 -3.40 -3.21 -5.96
N GLY A 19 -2.38 -2.86 -5.18
CA GLY A 19 -1.22 -3.69 -4.92
C GLY A 19 -1.09 -3.97 -3.43
N ALA A 20 -0.91 -5.23 -3.07
CA ALA A 20 -0.61 -5.61 -1.70
C ALA A 20 0.43 -6.73 -1.62
N VAL A 21 1.23 -6.71 -0.56
CA VAL A 21 2.21 -7.76 -0.28
C VAL A 21 2.30 -8.02 1.22
N VAL A 22 2.32 -9.29 1.60
CA VAL A 22 2.63 -9.73 2.96
C VAL A 22 4.12 -9.50 3.20
N PHE A 23 4.47 -8.95 4.35
CA PHE A 23 5.88 -8.79 4.69
C PHE A 23 6.08 -8.87 6.20
N ASP A 24 7.28 -9.25 6.60
CA ASP A 24 7.75 -9.18 7.97
C ASP A 24 8.79 -8.05 8.09
N PRO A 25 8.49 -6.97 8.82
CA PRO A 25 9.40 -5.84 8.94
C PRO A 25 10.70 -6.20 9.69
N ALA A 26 10.70 -7.22 10.56
CA ALA A 26 11.89 -7.62 11.31
C ALA A 26 12.91 -8.35 10.42
N THR A 27 12.43 -9.19 9.50
CA THR A 27 13.29 -10.00 8.62
C THR A 27 13.46 -9.42 7.23
N GLY A 28 12.58 -8.51 6.80
CA GLY A 28 12.50 -8.01 5.43
C GLY A 28 11.94 -9.01 4.43
N SER A 29 11.43 -10.15 4.91
CA SER A 29 10.88 -11.19 4.04
C SER A 29 9.58 -10.73 3.41
N LEU A 30 9.46 -10.87 2.09
CA LEU A 30 8.20 -10.71 1.36
C LEU A 30 7.53 -12.07 1.18
N GLY A 31 6.21 -12.11 1.38
CA GLY A 31 5.37 -13.29 1.24
C GLY A 31 4.43 -13.19 0.05
N ALA A 32 3.23 -13.74 0.20
CA ALA A 32 2.19 -13.67 -0.82
C ALA A 32 1.90 -12.22 -1.23
N ASP A 33 1.68 -12.02 -2.53
CA ASP A 33 1.25 -10.76 -3.09
C ASP A 33 -0.17 -10.85 -3.69
N PHE A 34 -0.72 -9.68 -3.94
CA PHE A 34 -2.02 -9.46 -4.56
C PHE A 34 -1.92 -8.24 -5.47
N GLU A 35 -2.40 -8.37 -6.70
CA GLU A 35 -2.50 -7.28 -7.66
C GLU A 35 -3.83 -7.36 -8.39
N GLN A 36 -4.52 -6.22 -8.49
CA GLN A 36 -5.72 -6.11 -9.30
C GLN A 36 -5.75 -4.77 -10.04
N VAL A 37 -5.89 -4.85 -11.37
CA VAL A 37 -6.21 -3.69 -12.21
C VAL A 37 -7.72 -3.54 -12.30
N ILE A 38 -8.21 -2.35 -11.98
CA ILE A 38 -9.64 -2.08 -11.85
C ILE A 38 -10.15 -1.31 -13.05
N ASN A 39 -11.31 -1.74 -13.56
CA ASN A 39 -12.02 -1.03 -14.60
C ASN A 39 -12.45 0.37 -14.09
N LEU A 40 -11.88 1.42 -14.70
CA LEU A 40 -12.15 2.80 -14.30
C LEU A 40 -13.64 3.16 -14.30
N ASN A 41 -14.41 2.74 -15.30
CA ASN A 41 -15.85 3.05 -15.35
C ASN A 41 -16.60 2.41 -14.18
N SER A 42 -16.23 1.17 -13.82
CA SER A 42 -16.80 0.51 -12.63
C SER A 42 -16.39 1.21 -11.34
N SER A 43 -15.16 1.73 -11.25
CA SER A 43 -14.66 2.40 -10.05
C SER A 43 -15.27 3.79 -9.88
N ALA A 44 -15.35 4.55 -10.97
CA ALA A 44 -15.97 5.87 -11.08
C ALA A 44 -17.48 5.86 -10.74
N TYR A 45 -18.13 4.70 -10.82
CA TYR A 45 -19.51 4.56 -10.37
C TYR A 45 -19.65 4.68 -8.84
N TYR A 46 -18.60 4.33 -8.10
CA TYR A 46 -18.58 4.30 -6.63
C TYR A 46 -17.67 5.36 -6.00
N GLY A 47 -16.82 6.03 -6.79
CA GLY A 47 -15.81 6.97 -6.32
C GLY A 47 -15.61 8.18 -7.22
N ASP A 48 -14.87 9.15 -6.71
CA ASP A 48 -14.66 10.46 -7.32
C ASP A 48 -13.44 10.49 -8.24
N LEU A 49 -13.49 11.36 -9.25
CA LEU A 49 -12.38 11.65 -10.15
C LEU A 49 -12.03 13.14 -10.06
N ASP A 50 -10.73 13.42 -9.95
CA ASP A 50 -10.22 14.79 -9.96
C ASP A 50 -9.51 15.08 -11.29
N ALA A 51 -9.92 16.17 -11.96
CA ALA A 51 -9.35 16.56 -13.25
C ALA A 51 -7.81 16.74 -13.20
N SER A 52 -7.28 17.21 -12.07
CA SER A 52 -5.84 17.33 -11.86
C SER A 52 -5.14 15.97 -11.84
N THR A 53 -5.74 14.97 -11.21
CA THR A 53 -5.16 13.61 -11.13
C THR A 53 -5.25 12.91 -12.47
N VAL A 54 -6.36 13.06 -13.20
CA VAL A 54 -6.48 12.57 -14.58
C VAL A 54 -5.42 13.20 -15.49
N THR A 55 -5.24 14.52 -15.39
CA THR A 55 -4.23 15.23 -16.19
C THR A 55 -2.81 14.78 -15.84
N TRP A 56 -2.53 14.57 -14.56
CA TRP A 56 -1.27 14.02 -14.08
C TRP A 56 -1.03 12.59 -14.60
N TRP A 57 -2.06 11.75 -14.70
CA TRP A 57 -1.94 10.42 -15.30
C TRP A 57 -1.52 10.47 -16.77
N LEU A 58 -1.98 11.46 -17.54
CA LEU A 58 -1.60 11.64 -18.94
C LEU A 58 -0.11 11.96 -19.14
N THR A 59 0.57 12.43 -18.09
CA THR A 59 2.02 12.72 -18.15
C THR A 59 2.90 11.53 -17.73
N GLN A 60 2.31 10.43 -17.26
CA GLN A 60 3.06 9.25 -16.81
C GLN A 60 3.62 8.43 -17.98
N SER A 61 4.58 7.56 -17.66
CA SER A 61 5.21 6.69 -18.65
C SER A 61 4.20 5.77 -19.35
N GLU A 62 4.59 5.18 -20.48
CA GLU A 62 3.73 4.23 -21.18
C GLU A 62 3.47 2.97 -20.34
N GLU A 63 4.49 2.52 -19.61
CA GLU A 63 4.43 1.39 -18.68
C GLU A 63 3.45 1.66 -17.55
N ALA A 64 3.52 2.84 -16.92
CA ALA A 64 2.58 3.25 -15.87
C ALA A 64 1.14 3.34 -16.41
N ARG A 65 0.97 3.83 -17.64
CA ARG A 65 -0.36 3.94 -18.29
C ARG A 65 -0.86 2.62 -18.89
N ALA A 66 -0.08 1.53 -18.83
CA ALA A 66 -0.46 0.23 -19.38
C ALA A 66 -1.75 -0.30 -18.76
N ILE A 67 -2.05 0.05 -17.49
CA ILE A 67 -3.30 -0.29 -16.82
C ILE A 67 -4.56 0.25 -17.53
N PHE A 68 -4.44 1.29 -18.36
CA PHE A 68 -5.55 1.87 -19.12
C PHE A 68 -5.70 1.32 -20.54
N GLN A 69 -4.72 0.56 -21.04
CA GLN A 69 -4.78 0.01 -22.40
C GLN A 69 -5.98 -0.92 -22.54
N ARG A 70 -6.63 -0.90 -23.72
CA ARG A 70 -7.87 -1.66 -23.97
C ARG A 70 -7.72 -3.14 -23.64
N ASP A 71 -6.58 -3.72 -24.00
CA ASP A 71 -6.35 -5.16 -23.96
C ASP A 71 -5.82 -5.64 -22.59
N THR A 72 -5.50 -4.72 -21.67
CA THR A 72 -5.18 -5.06 -20.27
C THR A 72 -6.42 -5.63 -19.58
N PRO A 73 -6.36 -6.84 -18.98
CA PRO A 73 -7.46 -7.38 -18.19
C PRO A 73 -7.83 -6.45 -17.04
N LYS A 74 -9.12 -6.22 -16.83
CA LYS A 74 -9.63 -5.35 -15.75
C LYS A 74 -10.84 -5.98 -15.10
N SER A 75 -10.82 -6.05 -13.78
CA SER A 75 -11.95 -6.50 -12.97
C SER A 75 -12.84 -5.31 -12.58
N THR A 76 -14.10 -5.58 -12.23
CA THR A 76 -14.93 -4.53 -11.64
C THR A 76 -14.41 -4.19 -10.24
N LEU A 77 -14.67 -2.97 -9.74
CA LEU A 77 -14.27 -2.60 -8.38
C LEU A 77 -14.80 -3.60 -7.35
N LYS A 78 -16.06 -4.03 -7.52
CA LYS A 78 -16.69 -4.96 -6.59
C LYS A 78 -16.03 -6.33 -6.60
N ASP A 79 -15.72 -6.88 -7.77
CA ASP A 79 -15.08 -8.19 -7.89
C ASP A 79 -13.65 -8.15 -7.34
N SER A 80 -12.87 -7.11 -7.66
CA SER A 80 -11.53 -6.91 -7.09
C SER A 80 -11.56 -6.82 -5.57
N LEU A 81 -12.54 -6.13 -4.99
CA LEU A 81 -12.69 -6.02 -3.54
C LEU A 81 -13.15 -7.34 -2.90
N LEU A 82 -13.96 -8.15 -3.56
CA LEU A 82 -14.32 -9.50 -3.10
C LEU A 82 -13.09 -10.40 -3.07
N GLU A 83 -12.30 -10.40 -4.13
CA GLU A 83 -11.06 -11.18 -4.24
C GLU A 83 -10.03 -10.75 -3.20
N LEU A 84 -9.82 -9.45 -3.02
CA LEU A 84 -8.95 -8.93 -1.95
C LEU A 84 -9.46 -9.37 -0.58
N ASN A 85 -10.78 -9.36 -0.36
CA ASN A 85 -11.34 -9.77 0.92
C ASN A 85 -11.10 -11.24 1.22
N GLN A 86 -11.22 -12.10 0.19
CA GLN A 86 -10.93 -13.52 0.30
C GLN A 86 -9.44 -13.74 0.56
N TRP A 87 -8.57 -13.06 -0.19
CA TRP A 87 -7.13 -13.13 0.01
C TRP A 87 -6.73 -12.75 1.44
N LEU A 88 -7.30 -11.66 1.97
CA LEU A 88 -7.10 -11.27 3.37
C LEU A 88 -7.64 -12.33 4.36
N ALA A 89 -8.79 -12.93 4.08
CA ALA A 89 -9.36 -14.00 4.92
C ALA A 89 -8.46 -15.24 4.97
N ASP A 90 -7.77 -15.54 3.87
CA ASP A 90 -6.82 -16.66 3.80
C ASP A 90 -5.53 -16.36 4.59
N LEU A 91 -5.21 -15.09 4.84
CA LEU A 91 -4.05 -14.68 5.65
C LEU A 91 -4.31 -14.72 7.16
N GLY A 92 -5.55 -14.55 7.61
CA GLY A 92 -5.89 -14.63 9.03
C GLY A 92 -7.14 -13.88 9.46
N ASP A 93 -7.32 -13.79 10.79
CA ASP A 93 -8.43 -13.04 11.39
C ASP A 93 -8.27 -11.54 11.13
N ALA A 94 -9.37 -10.89 10.72
CA ALA A 94 -9.45 -9.46 10.44
C ALA A 94 -8.95 -8.57 11.60
N LYS A 95 -8.92 -9.05 12.84
CA LYS A 95 -8.39 -8.33 14.01
C LYS A 95 -6.87 -8.34 14.09
N GLU A 96 -6.23 -9.36 13.52
CA GLU A 96 -4.78 -9.56 13.57
C GLU A 96 -4.07 -8.95 12.35
N ILE A 97 -4.78 -8.79 11.23
CA ILE A 97 -4.21 -8.21 10.00
C ILE A 97 -3.85 -6.74 10.23
N GLN A 98 -2.58 -6.41 10.03
CA GLN A 98 -2.05 -5.05 10.05
C GLN A 98 -1.96 -4.50 8.62
N VAL A 99 -2.80 -3.52 8.30
CA VAL A 99 -2.79 -2.89 6.97
C VAL A 99 -1.86 -1.68 6.99
N TRP A 100 -0.73 -1.81 6.31
CA TRP A 100 0.24 -0.74 6.13
C TRP A 100 -0.07 0.05 4.86
N GLY A 101 -0.16 1.39 4.95
CA GLY A 101 -0.36 2.29 3.81
C GLY A 101 0.65 3.45 3.82
N ASN A 102 0.99 3.99 2.65
CA ASN A 102 1.97 5.07 2.53
C ASN A 102 1.35 6.46 2.70
N GLY A 103 0.81 6.64 3.90
CA GLY A 103 -0.28 7.55 4.20
C GLY A 103 -1.52 6.72 4.45
N SER A 104 -1.60 6.09 5.61
CA SER A 104 -2.74 5.27 6.05
C SER A 104 -4.06 6.05 6.01
N GLY A 105 -4.02 7.36 6.30
CA GLY A 105 -5.16 8.28 6.13
C GLY A 105 -5.59 8.52 4.68
N PHE A 106 -4.84 8.00 3.70
CA PHE A 106 -5.13 8.05 2.27
C PHE A 106 -5.48 6.65 1.77
N ASP A 107 -4.52 5.74 1.65
CA ASP A 107 -4.72 4.41 1.03
C ASP A 107 -5.77 3.58 1.79
N ASN A 108 -5.58 3.40 3.10
CA ASN A 108 -6.47 2.57 3.91
C ASN A 108 -7.88 3.17 3.99
N VAL A 109 -7.98 4.51 4.05
CA VAL A 109 -9.26 5.23 4.08
C VAL A 109 -10.00 5.08 2.75
N ILE A 110 -9.32 5.28 1.62
CA ILE A 110 -9.90 5.10 0.27
C ILE A 110 -10.37 3.66 0.10
N LEU A 111 -9.55 2.68 0.48
CA LEU A 111 -9.95 1.27 0.42
C LEU A 111 -11.18 0.98 1.27
N THR A 112 -11.22 1.49 2.50
CA THR A 112 -12.36 1.32 3.42
C THR A 112 -13.64 1.96 2.87
N ASN A 113 -13.54 3.14 2.26
CA ASN A 113 -14.67 3.81 1.62
C ASN A 113 -15.15 3.05 0.38
N ALA A 114 -14.23 2.49 -0.41
CA ALA A 114 -14.57 1.65 -1.56
C ALA A 114 -15.35 0.39 -1.11
N TYR A 115 -14.88 -0.31 -0.06
CA TYR A 115 -15.60 -1.43 0.57
C TYR A 115 -17.02 -1.05 1.00
N LYS A 116 -17.17 0.10 1.66
CA LYS A 116 -18.47 0.64 2.08
C LYS A 116 -19.38 0.93 0.88
N ALA A 117 -18.84 1.55 -0.17
CA ALA A 117 -19.60 1.91 -1.37
C ALA A 117 -20.17 0.67 -2.10
N VAL A 118 -19.39 -0.42 -2.16
CA VAL A 118 -19.84 -1.70 -2.76
C VAL A 118 -20.59 -2.62 -1.77
N ARG A 119 -20.79 -2.17 -0.53
CA ARG A 119 -21.49 -2.87 0.56
C ARG A 119 -20.86 -4.21 0.95
N ILE A 120 -19.53 -4.26 0.96
CA ILE A 120 -18.75 -5.40 1.44
C ILE A 120 -18.09 -5.03 2.77
N LYS A 121 -18.14 -5.93 3.75
CA LYS A 121 -17.41 -5.75 5.00
C LYS A 121 -15.95 -6.14 4.77
N PRO A 122 -14.98 -5.23 5.03
CA PRO A 122 -13.56 -5.56 4.88
C PRO A 122 -13.11 -6.62 5.90
N ASN A 123 -12.20 -7.49 5.50
CA ASN A 123 -11.54 -8.49 6.34
C ASN A 123 -10.25 -7.91 6.94
N PHE A 124 -10.33 -6.69 7.46
CA PHE A 124 -9.33 -6.03 8.28
C PHE A 124 -10.03 -5.01 9.17
N SER A 125 -9.32 -4.53 10.19
CA SER A 125 -9.88 -3.62 11.18
C SER A 125 -9.13 -2.29 11.19
N HIS A 126 -9.86 -1.18 11.12
CA HIS A 126 -9.29 0.18 11.06
C HIS A 126 -8.35 0.53 12.24
N TRP A 127 -8.56 -0.06 13.43
CA TRP A 127 -7.66 0.17 14.57
C TRP A 127 -6.28 -0.48 14.40
N ASN A 128 -6.10 -1.32 13.37
CA ASN A 128 -4.84 -2.00 13.07
C ASN A 128 -4.11 -1.42 11.85
N ASP A 129 -4.48 -0.22 11.42
CA ASP A 129 -3.76 0.53 10.40
C ASP A 129 -2.33 0.86 10.85
N ARG A 130 -1.41 0.90 9.90
CA ARG A 130 0.00 1.27 10.10
C ARG A 130 0.42 2.27 9.03
N ASP A 131 1.16 3.29 9.46
CA ASP A 131 1.56 4.39 8.60
C ASP A 131 3.04 4.32 8.26
N VAL A 132 3.33 4.21 6.97
CA VAL A 132 4.70 4.15 6.46
C VAL A 132 5.42 5.49 6.66
N ARG A 133 4.72 6.62 6.52
CA ARG A 133 5.33 7.96 6.65
C ARG A 133 5.81 8.19 8.07
N THR A 134 5.10 7.66 9.07
CA THR A 134 5.55 7.73 10.48
C THR A 134 6.86 6.99 10.69
N ILE A 135 7.01 5.73 10.24
CA ILE A 135 8.27 5.00 10.42
C ILE A 135 9.41 5.60 9.59
N VAL A 136 9.11 6.12 8.39
CA VAL A 136 10.10 6.86 7.57
C VAL A 136 10.59 8.12 8.28
N GLU A 137 9.71 8.88 8.92
CA GLU A 137 10.08 10.05 9.71
C GLU A 137 10.99 9.66 10.88
N MET A 138 10.66 8.60 11.61
CA MET A 138 11.52 8.07 12.68
C MET A 138 12.89 7.62 12.16
N GLY A 139 12.92 6.92 11.02
CA GLY A 139 14.16 6.48 10.38
C GLY A 139 15.06 7.65 10.00
N ARG A 140 14.49 8.73 9.47
CA ARG A 140 15.23 9.95 9.12
C ARG A 140 15.74 10.67 10.36
N SER A 141 14.85 10.95 11.30
CA SER A 141 15.13 11.83 12.43
C SER A 141 15.97 11.18 13.53
N ILE A 142 15.88 9.86 13.70
CA ILE A 142 16.61 9.14 14.75
C ILE A 142 17.82 8.39 14.19
N LEU A 143 17.69 7.78 13.01
CA LEU A 143 18.70 6.85 12.48
C LEU A 143 19.50 7.44 11.31
N GLY A 144 19.12 8.61 10.79
CA GLY A 144 19.74 9.20 9.60
C GLY A 144 19.50 8.41 8.31
N ILE A 145 18.49 7.53 8.29
CA ILE A 145 18.13 6.73 7.12
C ILE A 145 17.06 7.48 6.32
N ASN A 146 17.37 7.83 5.07
CA ASN A 146 16.38 8.36 4.13
C ASN A 146 16.15 7.36 2.98
N PRO A 147 15.16 6.47 3.08
CA PRO A 147 15.03 5.36 2.14
C PRO A 147 14.91 5.76 0.67
N LYS A 148 14.25 6.88 0.40
CA LYS A 148 14.04 7.37 -0.97
C LYS A 148 15.34 7.87 -1.63
N GLU A 149 16.37 8.16 -0.84
CA GLU A 149 17.70 8.54 -1.32
C GLU A 149 18.70 7.39 -1.24
N THR A 150 18.54 6.51 -0.26
CA THR A 150 19.54 5.47 0.06
C THR A 150 19.23 4.10 -0.53
N MET A 151 18.02 3.87 -1.04
CA MET A 151 17.61 2.58 -1.61
C MET A 151 17.27 2.70 -3.09
N GLU A 152 17.81 1.80 -3.89
CA GLU A 152 17.44 1.67 -5.29
C GLU A 152 16.03 1.09 -5.40
N ARG A 153 15.19 1.76 -6.17
CA ARG A 153 13.84 1.31 -6.45
C ARG A 153 13.86 0.31 -7.59
N GLU A 154 13.31 -0.87 -7.34
CA GLU A 154 13.03 -1.88 -8.36
C GLU A 154 11.57 -1.74 -8.85
N GLY A 155 11.30 -2.18 -10.08
CA GLY A 155 9.96 -2.19 -10.65
C GLY A 155 9.54 -0.87 -11.30
N THR A 156 8.28 -0.80 -11.73
CA THR A 156 7.72 0.35 -12.43
C THR A 156 7.19 1.37 -11.42
N HIS A 157 7.44 2.66 -11.68
CA HIS A 157 6.83 3.71 -10.88
C HIS A 157 5.34 3.81 -11.25
N HIS A 158 4.47 3.92 -10.25
CA HIS A 158 3.00 3.88 -10.42
C HIS A 158 2.44 2.51 -10.81
N SER A 159 3.15 1.46 -10.37
CA SER A 159 2.64 0.09 -10.34
C SER A 159 2.37 -0.22 -8.87
N ALA A 160 1.09 -0.31 -8.50
CA ALA A 160 0.68 -0.45 -7.10
C ALA A 160 1.41 -1.60 -6.39
N LEU A 161 1.62 -2.74 -7.05
CA LEU A 161 2.33 -3.85 -6.42
C LEU A 161 3.84 -3.58 -6.25
N ASP A 162 4.48 -3.00 -7.26
CA ASP A 162 5.91 -2.65 -7.16
C ASP A 162 6.15 -1.57 -6.10
N ASP A 163 5.27 -0.57 -6.04
CA ASP A 163 5.21 0.42 -4.97
C ASP A 163 5.07 -0.26 -3.61
N ALA A 164 4.09 -1.15 -3.40
CA ALA A 164 3.90 -1.86 -2.14
C ALA A 164 5.13 -2.72 -1.75
N LYS A 165 5.76 -3.40 -2.71
CA LYS A 165 7.00 -4.19 -2.48
C LYS A 165 8.17 -3.29 -2.08
N PHE A 166 8.39 -2.19 -2.79
CA PHE A 166 9.45 -1.24 -2.44
C PHE A 166 9.22 -0.62 -1.06
N GLN A 167 7.96 -0.28 -0.75
CA GLN A 167 7.55 0.25 0.56
C GLN A 167 7.82 -0.73 1.70
N ALA A 168 7.47 -2.00 1.53
CA ALA A 168 7.79 -3.05 2.50
C ALA A 168 9.31 -3.20 2.73
N LYS A 169 10.11 -3.18 1.65
CA LYS A 169 11.58 -3.28 1.74
C LYS A 169 12.17 -2.18 2.61
N TYR A 170 11.76 -0.93 2.41
CA TYR A 170 12.37 0.16 3.17
C TYR A 170 11.85 0.31 4.60
N ILE A 171 10.60 -0.10 4.87
CA ILE A 171 10.10 -0.24 6.24
C ILE A 171 11.01 -1.20 7.00
N SER A 172 11.32 -2.34 6.38
CA SER A 172 12.16 -3.37 6.98
C SER A 172 13.59 -2.88 7.23
N ALA A 173 14.17 -2.11 6.31
CA ALA A 173 15.50 -1.51 6.50
C ALA A 173 15.56 -0.59 7.74
N ILE A 174 14.52 0.23 7.96
CA ILE A 174 14.42 1.08 9.16
C ILE A 174 14.20 0.22 10.41
N TRP A 175 13.31 -0.77 10.32
CA TRP A 175 12.95 -1.64 11.43
C TRP A 175 14.13 -2.45 11.95
N THR A 176 14.88 -3.11 11.06
CA THR A 176 16.09 -3.85 11.41
C THR A 176 17.13 -2.94 12.05
N ARG A 177 17.23 -1.68 11.62
CA ARG A 177 18.14 -0.72 12.27
C ARG A 177 17.71 -0.39 13.70
N PHE A 178 16.42 -0.22 13.97
CA PHE A 178 15.93 -0.08 15.34
C PHE A 178 16.21 -1.33 16.19
N GLN A 179 16.06 -2.53 15.63
CA GLN A 179 16.41 -3.78 16.33
C GLN A 179 17.89 -3.82 16.71
N GLN A 180 18.79 -3.45 15.80
CA GLN A 180 20.22 -3.37 16.11
C GLN A 180 20.54 -2.38 17.23
N VAL A 181 19.85 -1.22 17.25
CA VAL A 181 20.00 -0.23 18.34
C VAL A 181 19.51 -0.82 19.67
N GLN A 182 18.39 -1.53 19.65
CA GLN A 182 17.86 -2.21 20.83
C GLN A 182 18.81 -3.31 21.34
N GLU A 183 19.30 -4.18 20.45
CA GLU A 183 20.27 -5.23 20.77
C GLU A 183 21.55 -4.66 21.37
N TRP A 184 22.07 -3.57 20.79
CA TRP A 184 23.21 -2.85 21.35
C TRP A 184 22.91 -2.30 22.75
N ALA A 185 21.73 -1.71 22.96
CA ALA A 185 21.35 -1.13 24.24
C ALA A 185 21.20 -2.20 25.34
N VAL A 186 20.62 -3.36 25.00
CA VAL A 186 20.51 -4.52 25.90
C VAL A 186 21.90 -5.08 26.22
N THR A 187 22.74 -5.35 25.21
CA THR A 187 24.08 -5.91 25.42
C THR A 187 25.03 -4.96 26.15
N SER A 188 24.79 -3.64 26.04
CA SER A 188 25.55 -2.61 26.76
C SER A 188 24.99 -2.28 28.15
N GLY A 189 23.90 -2.94 28.58
CA GLY A 189 23.27 -2.71 29.90
C GLY A 189 22.59 -1.34 30.05
N VAL A 190 22.20 -0.71 28.94
CA VAL A 190 21.51 0.59 28.92
C VAL A 190 20.00 0.43 29.17
N VAL A 191 19.43 -0.68 28.71
CA VAL A 191 18.03 -1.08 28.91
C VAL A 191 17.95 -2.56 29.26
N GLU A 192 16.90 -2.96 29.99
CA GLU A 192 16.59 -4.37 30.30
C GLU A 192 16.03 -5.12 29.09
#